data_AF-A0A1Q5UEM1-F1
#
_entry.id   AF-A0A1Q5UEM1-F1
#
_cell.length_a   1.000
_cell.length_b   1.000
_cell.length_c   1.000
_cell.angle_alpha   90.00
_cell.angle_beta   90.00
_cell.angle_gamma   90.00
#
_symmetry.space_group_name_H-M   'P 1'
#
loop_
_entity.id
_entity.type
_entity.pdbx_description
1 polymer ?
#
loop_
_entity_poly.entity_id
_entity_poly.type
_entity_poly.pdbx_seq_one_letter_code
_entity_poly.pdbx_strand_id
1 'polypeptide(L)' 'MPPPESPLPPGVLIGEEISPVYNSKYFYMYFYPARPGETLANHYQILVKVGWGVSSTVWLARDLQG' A
#
# COMPACT_ATOMS: atom_id res chain seq x y z
N MET A 1 -21.56 1.07 -19.72
CA MET A 1 -20.14 0.92 -19.31
C MET A 1 -19.80 2.18 -18.53
N PRO A 2 -19.49 2.13 -17.22
CA PRO A 2 -19.01 3.32 -16.54
C PRO A 2 -17.66 3.72 -17.17
N PRO A 3 -17.36 5.03 -17.28
CA PRO A 3 -16.12 5.51 -17.87
C PRO A 3 -14.92 5.03 -17.05
N PRO A 4 -13.73 4.89 -17.68
CA PRO A 4 -12.50 4.58 -16.95
C PRO A 4 -12.30 5.65 -15.87
N GLU A 5 -12.29 5.22 -14.61
CA GLU A 5 -12.07 6.10 -13.45
C GLU A 5 -10.80 6.91 -13.70
N SER A 6 -10.96 8.23 -13.79
CA SER A 6 -9.85 9.14 -14.00
C SER A 6 -8.79 8.92 -12.92
N PRO A 7 -7.48 8.83 -13.26
CA PRO A 7 -6.44 8.78 -12.25
C PRO A 7 -6.59 10.00 -11.34
N LEU A 8 -6.71 9.74 -10.03
CA LEU A 8 -6.98 10.76 -9.04
C LEU A 8 -5.92 11.87 -9.11
N PRO A 9 -6.29 13.15 -8.95
CA PRO A 9 -5.34 14.24 -9.03
C PRO A 9 -4.23 14.06 -7.98
N PRO A 10 -2.94 14.21 -8.35
CA PRO A 10 -1.85 14.16 -7.39
C PRO A 10 -2.06 15.27 -6.34
N GLY A 11 -2.29 14.87 -5.09
CA GLY A 11 -2.59 15.79 -3.98
C GLY A 11 -3.99 15.65 -3.37
N VAL A 12 -4.86 14.80 -3.93
CA VAL A 12 -6.10 14.40 -3.24
C VAL A 12 -5.76 13.32 -2.22
N LEU A 13 -5.84 13.67 -0.95
CA LEU A 13 -5.72 12.73 0.16
C LEU A 13 -6.80 11.65 -0.01
N ILE A 14 -6.40 10.39 -0.19
CA ILE A 14 -7.33 9.25 -0.23
C ILE A 14 -7.92 9.07 1.17
N GLY A 15 -9.06 8.37 1.30
CA GLY A 15 -9.67 8.02 2.58
C GLY A 15 -8.71 7.59 3.70
N GLU A 16 -7.57 7.02 3.35
CA GLU A 16 -6.46 6.66 4.25
C GLU A 16 -5.87 7.89 4.95
N GLU A 17 -5.61 8.94 4.19
CA GLU A 17 -4.82 10.12 4.57
C GLU A 17 -5.67 11.22 5.23
N ILE A 18 -7.00 11.13 5.15
CA ILE A 18 -7.95 11.97 5.90
C ILE A 18 -8.39 11.36 7.24
N SER A 19 -7.97 10.14 7.56
CA SER A 19 -8.31 9.55 8.86
C SER A 19 -7.61 10.32 9.98
N PRO A 20 -8.32 10.74 11.04
CA PRO A 20 -7.71 11.42 12.19
C PRO A 20 -6.71 10.54 12.96
N VAL A 21 -6.70 9.23 12.66
CA VAL A 21 -5.74 8.25 13.21
C VAL A 21 -4.52 8.09 12.28
N TYR A 22 -4.61 8.55 11.03
CA TYR A 22 -3.51 8.50 10.07
C TYR A 22 -2.49 9.60 10.35
N ASN A 23 -1.55 9.28 11.23
CA ASN A 23 -0.38 10.12 11.42
C ASN A 23 0.78 9.46 10.66
N SER A 24 1.05 9.94 9.44
CA SER A 24 2.09 9.41 8.56
C SER A 24 3.44 9.25 9.28
N LYS A 25 3.77 10.19 10.18
CA LYS A 25 4.98 10.18 11.01
C LYS A 25 5.04 9.01 12.01
N TYR A 26 3.90 8.62 12.57
CA TYR A 26 3.80 7.42 13.41
C TYR A 26 3.81 6.16 12.52
N PHE A 27 3.19 6.23 11.34
CA PHE A 27 3.12 5.10 10.42
C PHE A 27 4.51 4.59 10.01
N TYR A 28 5.44 5.50 9.71
CA TYR A 28 6.83 5.15 9.40
C TYR A 28 7.62 4.51 10.57
N MET A 29 7.18 4.68 11.82
CA MET A 29 7.81 4.07 13.00
C MET A 29 7.18 2.72 13.40
N TYR A 30 5.90 2.50 13.10
CA TYR A 30 5.16 1.32 13.56
C TYR A 30 4.82 0.31 12.46
N PHE A 31 4.98 0.66 11.18
CA PHE A 31 4.70 -0.24 10.06
C PHE A 31 5.92 -0.49 9.20
N TYR A 32 5.94 -1.67 8.59
CA TYR A 32 6.97 -2.05 7.64
C TYR A 32 6.85 -1.21 6.36
N PRO A 33 7.89 -0.48 5.94
CA PRO A 33 7.84 0.38 4.75
C PRO A 33 8.03 -0.44 3.46
N ALA A 34 7.06 -1.31 3.17
CA ALA A 34 7.05 -2.19 1.99
C ALA A 34 7.13 -1.39 0.67
N ARG A 35 7.92 -1.88 -0.29
CA ARG A 35 8.07 -1.28 -1.62
C ARG A 35 7.81 -2.28 -2.75
N PRO A 36 7.17 -1.85 -3.86
CA PRO A 36 7.13 -2.66 -5.09
C PRO A 36 8.53 -3.11 -5.52
N GLY A 37 8.67 -4.37 -5.89
CA GLY A 37 9.92 -5.00 -6.30
C GLY A 37 10.76 -5.58 -5.16
N GLU A 38 10.47 -5.23 -3.91
CA GLU A 38 11.13 -5.78 -2.72
C GLU A 38 10.82 -7.27 -2.53
N THR A 39 11.81 -8.06 -2.13
CA THR A 39 11.63 -9.48 -1.84
C THR A 39 11.61 -9.71 -0.33
N LEU A 40 10.45 -10.11 0.20
CA LEU A 40 10.28 -10.51 1.59
C LEU A 40 10.70 -11.97 1.78
N ALA A 41 11.44 -12.23 2.86
CA ALA A 41 11.93 -13.56 3.24
C ALA A 41 12.63 -14.31 2.09
N ASN A 42 13.27 -13.58 1.16
CA ASN A 42 13.91 -14.11 -0.04
C ASN A 42 13.00 -14.94 -0.95
N HIS A 43 11.68 -14.83 -0.79
CA HIS A 43 10.72 -15.74 -1.41
C HIS A 43 9.54 -15.00 -2.06
N TYR A 44 9.04 -13.95 -1.42
CA TYR A 44 7.86 -13.24 -1.90
C TYR A 44 8.23 -11.87 -2.44
N GLN A 45 8.13 -11.68 -3.75
CA GLN A 45 8.38 -10.37 -4.35
C GLN A 45 7.10 -9.52 -4.37
N ILE A 46 7.14 -8.39 -3.69
CA ILE A 46 6.04 -7.42 -3.63
C ILE A 46 5.81 -6.82 -5.02
N LEU A 47 4.56 -6.78 -5.47
CA LEU A 47 4.16 -6.24 -6.76
C LEU A 47 3.45 -4.89 -6.62
N VAL A 48 2.34 -4.86 -5.88
CA VAL A 48 1.48 -3.67 -5.77
C VAL A 48 0.71 -3.67 -4.46
N LYS A 49 0.45 -2.47 -3.90
CA LYS A 49 -0.45 -2.30 -2.75
C LYS A 49 -1.87 -2.50 -3.25
N VAL A 50 -2.59 -3.45 -2.65
CA VAL A 50 -3.98 -3.76 -3.02
C VAL A 50 -4.99 -3.26 -2.00
N GLY A 51 -4.54 -2.89 -0.80
CA GLY A 51 -5.44 -2.37 0.22
C GLY A 51 -4.71 -1.86 1.47
N TRP A 52 -5.50 -1.34 2.40
CA TRP A 52 -5.05 -0.86 3.70
C TRP A 52 -6.20 -0.92 4.70
N GLY A 53 -5.84 -0.93 5.98
CA GLY A 53 -6.73 -0.79 7.12
C GLY A 53 -6.15 0.19 8.14
N VAL A 54 -6.83 0.37 9.27
CA VAL A 54 -6.45 1.35 10.32
C VAL A 54 -4.98 1.20 10.76
N SER A 55 -4.48 -0.03 10.80
CA SER A 55 -3.12 -0.36 11.21
C SER A 55 -2.50 -1.46 10.33
N SER A 56 -2.81 -1.47 9.04
CA SER A 56 -2.32 -2.54 8.16
C SER A 56 -2.23 -2.06 6.72
N THR A 57 -1.28 -2.60 5.97
CA THR A 57 -1.27 -2.51 4.50
C THR A 57 -1.31 -3.91 3.92
N VAL A 58 -2.01 -4.07 2.80
CA VAL A 58 -2.14 -5.34 2.11
C VAL A 58 -1.46 -5.19 0.75
N TRP A 59 -0.55 -6.13 0.46
CA TRP A 59 0.26 -6.14 -0.75
C TRP A 59 0.05 -7.45 -1.50
N LEU A 60 -0.08 -7.35 -2.83
CA LEU A 60 0.05 -8.51 -3.70
C LEU A 60 1.53 -8.80 -3.88
N ALA A 61 1.93 -10.05 -3.65
CA ALA A 61 3.28 -10.53 -3.90
C ALA A 61 3.25 -11.77 -4.80
N ARG A 62 4.31 -11.97 -5.60
CA ARG A 62 4.54 -13.22 -6.32
C ARG A 62 5.49 -14.11 -5.55
N ASP A 63 5.21 -15.40 -5.60
CA ASP A 63 6.09 -16.44 -5.11
C ASP A 63 7.27 -16.65 -6.09
N LEU A 64 8.50 -16.68 -5.58
CA LEU A 64 9.70 -16.93 -6.39
C LEU A 64 10.17 -18.39 -6.37
N GLN A 65 9.56 -19.26 -5.55
CA GLN A 65 9.94 -20.68 -5.43
C GLN A 65 8.83 -21.63 -5.91
N GLY A 66 7.79 -21.10 -6.56
CA GLY A 66 6.66 -21.85 -7.12
C GLY A 66 6.98 -22.59 -8.40
#